data_AF-A0A968VY65-F1
#
_entry.id   AF-A0A968VY65-F1
#
_cell.length_a   1.000
_cell.length_b   1.000
_cell.length_c   1.000
_cell.angle_alpha   90.00
_cell.angle_beta   90.00
_cell.angle_gamma   90.00
#
_symmetry.space_group_name_H-M   'P 1'
#
loop_
_entity.id
_entity.type
_entity.pdbx_description
1 polymer ?
#
loop_
_entity_poly.entity_id
_entity_poly.type
_entity_poly.pdbx_seq_one_letter_code
_entity_poly.pdbx_strand_id
1 'polypeptide(L)'
;MVNFENIRGPVGKFLKGLSIHAEFMGHNDLRVNGFKVSGNAEHVYKNRVLHHGTLLFNSNLDMLRESLKTSPGKYLSKSVASVPASVKNLSQKPFSEADMLMFIEQTTKYFAENHHARPVSLPPAYKVAIEELAENKYKTWDWIFGYSPKYSFTNSLTMHQRRFYVQFNVAKGIIECAEVKIDNATITPFLQGKRHGPCDLLPVFKDHAGFAEFTQGELFSLLF
;
A
#
# COMPACT_ATOMS: atom_id res chain seq x y z
N MET A 1 18.44 -20.22 -7.58
CA MET A 1 18.50 -18.78 -7.21
C MET A 1 17.83 -18.01 -8.34
N VAL A 2 16.86 -17.14 -8.04
CA VAL A 2 16.19 -16.33 -9.06
C VAL A 2 17.21 -15.32 -9.61
N ASN A 3 17.41 -15.27 -10.93
CA ASN A 3 18.37 -14.35 -11.53
C ASN A 3 17.70 -12.98 -11.79
N PHE A 4 17.90 -12.07 -10.84
CA PHE A 4 17.31 -10.74 -10.79
C PHE A 4 17.72 -9.80 -11.93
N GLU A 5 18.90 -10.00 -12.52
CA GLU A 5 19.40 -9.15 -13.61
C GLU A 5 18.69 -9.43 -14.93
N ASN A 6 18.33 -10.70 -15.16
CA ASN A 6 17.68 -11.14 -16.41
C ASN A 6 16.29 -10.52 -16.62
N ILE A 7 15.62 -10.11 -15.54
CA ILE A 7 14.21 -9.66 -15.59
C ILE A 7 14.10 -8.15 -15.42
N ARG A 8 15.01 -7.54 -14.65
CA ARG A 8 15.09 -6.09 -14.47
C ARG A 8 15.81 -5.40 -15.64
N GLY A 9 16.84 -6.04 -16.20
CA GLY A 9 17.62 -5.52 -17.33
C GLY A 9 16.79 -5.05 -18.54
N PRO A 10 15.77 -5.80 -19.00
CA PRO A 10 14.88 -5.39 -20.08
C PRO A 10 14.21 -4.03 -19.87
N VAL A 11 13.71 -3.74 -18.66
CA VAL A 11 13.05 -2.47 -18.35
C VAL A 11 14.06 -1.32 -18.42
N GLY A 12 15.26 -1.50 -17.88
CA GLY A 12 16.33 -0.50 -17.98
C GLY A 12 16.75 -0.23 -19.43
N LYS A 13 16.85 -1.28 -20.27
CA LYS A 13 17.17 -1.16 -21.70
C LYS A 13 16.06 -0.45 -22.48
N PHE A 14 14.80 -0.75 -22.19
CA PHE A 14 13.65 -0.05 -22.77
C PHE A 14 13.71 1.46 -22.46
N LEU A 15 13.87 1.81 -21.18
CA LEU A 15 13.97 3.21 -20.75
C LEU A 15 15.17 3.91 -21.40
N LYS A 16 16.31 3.23 -21.53
CA LYS A 16 17.49 3.77 -22.23
C LYS A 16 17.18 4.08 -23.70
N GLY A 17 16.37 3.25 -24.38
CA GLY A 17 15.88 3.51 -25.74
C GLY A 17 15.03 4.78 -25.85
N LEU A 18 14.37 5.19 -24.76
CA LEU A 18 13.64 6.46 -24.63
C LEU A 18 14.53 7.61 -24.14
N SER A 19 15.85 7.45 -24.14
CA SER A 19 16.81 8.41 -23.58
C SER A 19 16.63 8.67 -22.07
N ILE A 20 16.05 7.72 -21.34
CA ILE A 20 15.91 7.75 -19.89
C ILE A 20 17.00 6.86 -19.29
N HIS A 21 18.02 7.48 -18.71
CA HIS A 21 19.11 6.78 -18.04
C HIS A 21 18.67 6.32 -16.65
N ALA A 22 18.34 5.04 -16.55
CA ALA A 22 17.89 4.41 -15.32
C ALA A 22 18.91 3.39 -14.80
N GLU A 23 19.15 3.42 -13.48
CA GLU A 23 20.12 2.58 -12.79
C GLU A 23 19.45 1.76 -11.70
N PHE A 24 19.78 0.47 -11.62
CA PHE A 24 19.32 -0.38 -10.53
C PHE A 24 20.14 -0.12 -9.27
N MET A 25 19.45 0.16 -8.16
CA MET A 25 20.07 0.41 -6.88
C MET A 25 19.52 -0.57 -5.85
N GLY A 26 20.42 -1.36 -5.23
CA GLY A 26 20.04 -2.44 -4.34
C GLY A 26 19.20 -3.52 -5.03
N HIS A 27 18.34 -4.18 -4.26
CA HIS A 27 17.56 -5.33 -4.75
C HIS A 27 16.33 -4.93 -5.56
N ASN A 28 15.69 -3.78 -5.27
CA ASN A 28 14.31 -3.52 -5.71
C ASN A 28 14.10 -2.17 -6.42
N ASP A 29 15.05 -1.24 -6.39
CA ASP A 29 14.83 0.11 -6.90
C ASP A 29 15.40 0.29 -8.31
N LEU A 30 14.63 0.96 -9.18
CA LEU A 30 15.14 1.60 -10.38
C LEU A 30 15.14 3.11 -10.16
N ARG A 31 16.27 3.75 -10.45
CA ARG A 31 16.48 5.18 -10.19
C ARG A 31 16.89 5.94 -11.43
N VAL A 32 16.45 7.19 -11.54
CA VAL A 32 16.88 8.13 -12.59
C VAL A 32 17.36 9.40 -11.90
N ASN A 33 18.62 9.79 -12.13
CA ASN A 33 19.29 10.90 -11.45
C ASN A 33 19.19 10.80 -9.91
N GLY A 34 19.37 9.60 -9.35
CA GLY A 34 19.31 9.35 -7.90
C GLY A 34 17.90 9.20 -7.28
N PHE A 35 16.84 9.54 -8.01
CA PHE A 35 15.45 9.42 -7.54
C PHE A 35 14.83 8.08 -7.95
N LYS A 36 14.11 7.42 -7.05
CA LYS A 36 13.38 6.18 -7.32
C LYS A 36 12.21 6.44 -8.26
N VAL A 37 12.17 5.71 -9.37
CA VAL A 37 11.09 5.74 -10.38
C VAL A 37 10.34 4.41 -10.47
N SER A 38 10.88 3.34 -9.87
CA SER A 38 10.26 2.02 -9.80
C SER A 38 10.56 1.36 -8.46
N GLY A 39 9.56 0.69 -7.88
CA GLY A 39 9.76 -0.35 -6.88
C GLY A 39 9.41 -1.70 -7.47
N ASN A 40 10.29 -2.69 -7.28
CA ASN A 40 10.13 -4.05 -7.78
C ASN A 40 9.98 -5.03 -6.61
N ALA A 41 9.21 -6.09 -6.83
CA ALA A 41 9.02 -7.16 -5.87
C ALA A 41 8.79 -8.48 -6.60
N GLU A 42 8.95 -9.57 -5.85
CA GLU A 42 8.97 -10.92 -6.41
C GLU A 42 8.24 -11.90 -5.50
N HIS A 43 7.60 -12.88 -6.12
CA HIS A 43 6.96 -13.97 -5.41
C HIS A 43 7.24 -15.29 -6.14
N VAL A 44 7.90 -16.21 -5.43
CA VAL A 44 8.16 -17.57 -5.92
C VAL A 44 7.05 -18.47 -5.39
N TYR A 45 6.34 -19.14 -6.30
CA TYR A 45 5.33 -20.12 -5.95
C TYR A 45 5.50 -21.38 -6.80
N LYS A 46 5.82 -22.50 -6.13
CA LYS A 46 6.17 -23.78 -6.78
C LYS A 46 7.30 -23.57 -7.79
N ASN A 47 7.04 -23.84 -9.07
CA ASN A 47 7.99 -23.71 -10.17
C ASN A 47 7.81 -22.42 -10.99
N ARG A 48 7.08 -21.42 -10.46
CA ARG A 48 6.85 -20.13 -11.12
C ARG A 48 7.39 -19.00 -10.28
N VAL A 49 7.90 -17.97 -10.95
CA VAL A 49 8.29 -16.72 -10.31
C VAL A 49 7.47 -15.59 -10.92
N LEU A 50 6.79 -14.84 -10.06
CA LEU A 50 6.15 -13.58 -10.42
C LEU A 50 7.12 -12.45 -10.11
N HIS A 51 7.56 -11.74 -11.13
CA HIS A 51 8.27 -10.48 -10.99
C HIS A 51 7.31 -9.37 -11.36
N HIS A 52 7.18 -8.38 -10.49
CA HIS A 52 6.35 -7.22 -10.76
C HIS A 52 7.03 -5.96 -10.27
N GLY A 53 6.68 -4.84 -10.89
CA GLY A 53 7.21 -3.54 -10.53
C GLY A 53 6.28 -2.43 -10.96
N THR A 54 6.52 -1.26 -10.39
CA THR A 54 5.83 -0.03 -10.77
C THR A 54 6.73 0.81 -11.67
N LEU A 55 6.16 1.66 -12.51
CA LEU A 55 6.89 2.77 -13.14
C LEU A 55 6.09 4.03 -12.83
N LEU A 56 6.70 4.94 -12.06
CA LEU A 56 6.12 6.25 -11.75
C LEU A 56 6.18 7.09 -13.02
N PHE A 57 5.20 6.93 -13.91
CA PHE A 57 5.17 7.66 -15.18
C PHE A 57 4.76 9.10 -14.97
N ASN A 58 3.56 9.31 -14.42
CA ASN A 58 3.09 10.60 -13.93
C ASN A 58 2.06 10.43 -12.79
N SER A 59 2.53 9.93 -11.65
CA SER A 59 1.71 9.80 -10.44
C SER A 59 1.63 11.11 -9.66
N ASN A 60 0.55 11.31 -8.90
CA ASN A 60 0.48 12.39 -7.91
C ASN A 60 1.41 12.04 -6.72
N LEU A 61 2.60 12.63 -6.71
CA LEU A 61 3.62 12.32 -5.70
C LEU A 61 3.28 12.86 -4.31
N ASP A 62 2.43 13.87 -4.20
CA ASP A 62 1.97 14.39 -2.91
C ASP A 62 0.98 13.43 -2.26
N MET A 63 0.01 12.93 -3.04
CA MET A 63 -0.87 11.85 -2.59
C MET A 63 -0.09 10.59 -2.20
N LEU A 64 0.93 10.23 -2.98
CA LEU A 64 1.79 9.09 -2.65
C LEU A 64 2.51 9.29 -1.31
N ARG A 65 3.06 10.48 -1.05
CA ARG A 65 3.73 10.80 0.22
C ARG A 65 2.77 10.74 1.39
N GLU A 66 1.59 11.37 1.27
CA GLU A 66 0.61 11.37 2.36
C GLU A 66 0.03 9.97 2.63
N SER A 67 -0.16 9.14 1.59
CA SER A 67 -0.66 7.76 1.75
C SER A 67 0.34 6.82 2.42
N LEU A 68 1.64 7.13 2.33
CA LEU A 68 2.71 6.32 2.92
C LEU A 68 3.23 6.91 4.25
N LYS A 69 2.66 8.03 4.70
CA LYS A 69 3.08 8.71 5.91
C LYS A 69 2.74 7.87 7.14
N THR A 70 3.75 7.30 7.75
CA THR A 70 3.61 6.60 9.03
C THR A 70 3.62 7.62 10.16
N SER A 71 2.73 7.48 11.15
CA SER A 71 2.84 8.22 12.42
C SER A 71 3.81 7.47 13.34
N PRO A 72 5.05 7.94 13.54
CA PRO A 72 6.05 7.20 14.32
C PRO A 72 5.55 6.94 15.74
N GLY A 73 5.76 5.72 16.23
CA GLY A 73 5.35 5.32 17.58
C GLY A 73 3.87 4.95 17.74
N LYS A 74 2.99 5.24 16.76
CA LYS A 74 1.59 4.80 16.84
C LYS A 74 1.43 3.31 16.64
N TYR A 75 2.21 2.71 15.73
CA TYR A 75 2.16 1.28 15.42
C TYR A 75 3.47 0.61 15.82
N LEU A 76 3.39 -0.37 16.70
CA LEU A 76 4.51 -1.22 17.09
C LEU A 76 4.25 -2.65 16.60
N SER A 77 5.10 -3.16 15.72
CA SER A 77 5.02 -4.54 15.19
C SER A 77 6.41 -5.13 15.00
N LYS A 78 6.49 -6.44 14.75
CA LYS A 78 7.76 -7.12 14.38
C LYS A 78 8.14 -6.97 12.90
N SER A 79 7.42 -6.13 12.15
CA SER A 79 7.66 -5.93 10.72
C SER A 79 8.94 -5.14 10.49
N VAL A 80 9.64 -5.45 9.40
CA VAL A 80 10.78 -4.62 8.95
C VAL A 80 10.25 -3.24 8.56
N ALA A 81 10.83 -2.20 9.14
CA ALA A 81 10.45 -0.82 8.81
C ALA A 81 10.77 -0.51 7.35
N SER A 82 9.83 0.16 6.67
CA SER A 82 10.07 0.66 5.32
C SER A 82 11.14 1.76 5.35
N VAL A 83 12.10 1.70 4.43
CA VAL A 83 13.11 2.76 4.26
C VAL A 83 12.55 3.82 3.31
N PRO A 84 12.35 5.07 3.76
CA PRO A 84 11.88 6.14 2.90
C PRO A 84 12.85 6.38 1.73
N ALA A 85 12.31 6.61 0.54
CA ALA A 85 13.10 6.91 -0.64
C ALA A 85 12.51 8.12 -1.38
N SER A 86 13.37 9.04 -1.80
CA SER A 86 12.97 10.14 -2.68
C SER A 86 12.57 9.58 -4.05
N VAL A 87 11.36 9.92 -4.48
CA VAL A 87 10.76 9.46 -5.73
C VAL A 87 10.60 10.60 -6.74
N LYS A 88 10.54 10.25 -8.02
CA LYS A 88 10.12 11.17 -9.09
C LYS A 88 9.34 10.45 -10.18
N ASN A 89 8.64 11.23 -10.99
CA ASN A 89 8.01 10.75 -12.21
C ASN A 89 9.02 10.66 -13.37
N LEU A 90 8.75 9.77 -14.31
CA LEU A 90 9.49 9.64 -15.57
C LEU A 90 9.13 10.78 -16.52
N SER A 91 7.86 11.18 -16.57
CA SER A 91 7.43 12.35 -17.33
C SER A 91 7.97 13.64 -16.68
N GLN A 92 8.50 14.53 -17.51
CA GLN A 92 8.98 15.86 -17.11
C GLN A 92 8.09 17.00 -17.62
N LYS A 93 6.98 16.68 -18.28
CA LYS A 93 6.04 17.64 -18.88
C LYS A 93 4.61 17.33 -18.43
N PRO A 94 3.68 18.31 -18.49
CA PRO A 94 2.26 18.02 -18.48
C PRO A 94 1.97 16.96 -19.56
N PHE A 95 1.30 15.89 -19.17
CA PHE A 95 1.06 14.71 -19.99
C PHE A 95 -0.44 14.50 -20.15
N SER A 96 -0.80 13.84 -21.24
CA SER A 96 -2.15 13.41 -21.53
C SER A 96 -2.32 11.90 -21.27
N GLU A 97 -3.56 11.44 -21.21
CA GLU A 97 -3.87 10.01 -21.20
C GLU A 97 -3.28 9.29 -22.43
N ALA A 98 -3.23 9.97 -23.59
CA ALA A 98 -2.62 9.43 -24.80
C ALA A 98 -1.12 9.14 -24.63
N ASP A 99 -0.38 9.99 -23.91
CA ASP A 99 1.05 9.75 -23.64
C ASP A 99 1.26 8.49 -22.79
N MET A 100 0.36 8.23 -21.84
CA MET A 100 0.40 7.00 -21.02
C MET A 100 0.11 5.77 -21.88
N LEU A 101 -0.93 5.82 -22.73
CA LEU A 101 -1.27 4.72 -23.63
C LEU A 101 -0.13 4.42 -24.61
N MET A 102 0.49 5.46 -25.17
CA MET A 102 1.68 5.33 -26.02
C MET A 102 2.84 4.70 -25.26
N PHE A 103 3.09 5.09 -24.00
CA PHE A 103 4.14 4.48 -23.19
C PHE A 103 3.89 2.98 -22.95
N ILE A 104 2.63 2.59 -22.67
CA ILE A 104 2.23 1.18 -22.51
C ILE A 104 2.41 0.41 -23.82
N GLU A 105 2.02 0.99 -24.95
CA GLU A 105 2.17 0.40 -26.27
C GLU A 105 3.65 0.19 -26.62
N GLN A 106 4.47 1.23 -26.44
CA GLN A 106 5.93 1.16 -26.67
C GLN A 106 6.59 0.11 -25.78
N THR A 107 6.19 0.03 -24.51
CA THR A 107 6.69 -1.01 -23.60
C THR A 107 6.30 -2.39 -24.12
N THR A 108 5.04 -2.60 -24.50
CA THR A 108 4.53 -3.88 -25.00
C THR A 108 5.26 -4.30 -26.28
N LYS A 109 5.43 -3.37 -27.22
CA LYS A 109 6.16 -3.56 -28.47
C LYS A 109 7.62 -3.95 -28.21
N TYR A 110 8.30 -3.24 -27.31
CA TYR A 110 9.69 -3.55 -26.94
C TYR A 110 9.83 -4.99 -26.45
N PHE A 111 8.96 -5.44 -25.54
CA PHE A 111 9.01 -6.81 -25.02
C PHE A 111 8.65 -7.86 -26.07
N ALA A 112 7.71 -7.57 -26.98
CA ALA A 112 7.36 -8.47 -28.06
C ALA A 112 8.54 -8.69 -29.03
N GLU A 113 9.22 -7.61 -29.41
CA GLU A 113 10.34 -7.62 -30.36
C GLU A 113 11.63 -8.21 -29.76
N ASN A 114 11.92 -7.94 -28.49
CA ASN A 114 13.22 -8.25 -27.89
C ASN A 114 13.21 -9.46 -26.95
N HIS A 115 12.04 -9.93 -26.51
CA HIS A 115 11.92 -10.97 -25.49
C HIS A 115 10.94 -12.11 -25.85
N HIS A 116 10.59 -12.24 -27.14
CA HIS A 116 9.64 -13.24 -27.64
C HIS A 116 8.29 -13.24 -26.88
N ALA A 117 7.92 -12.10 -26.29
CA ALA A 117 6.63 -11.96 -25.64
C ALA A 117 5.52 -11.96 -26.69
N ARG A 118 4.40 -12.61 -26.37
CA ARG A 118 3.22 -12.63 -27.24
C ARG A 118 2.05 -12.02 -26.48
N PRO A 119 1.34 -11.04 -27.07
CA PRO A 119 0.08 -10.59 -26.51
C PRO A 119 -0.89 -11.78 -26.38
N VAL A 120 -1.55 -11.89 -25.24
CA VAL A 120 -2.58 -12.90 -24.99
C VAL A 120 -3.86 -12.19 -24.58
N SER A 121 -4.93 -12.43 -25.33
CA SER A 121 -6.28 -12.02 -24.93
C SER A 121 -6.81 -13.03 -23.92
N LEU A 122 -7.28 -12.55 -22.78
CA LEU A 122 -7.91 -13.40 -21.77
C LEU A 122 -9.31 -13.81 -22.26
N PRO A 123 -9.62 -15.13 -22.34
CA PRO A 123 -10.97 -15.58 -22.64
C PRO A 123 -11.99 -15.06 -21.61
N PRO A 124 -13.27 -14.84 -21.97
CA PRO A 124 -14.28 -14.32 -21.05
C PRO A 124 -14.43 -15.11 -19.74
N ALA A 125 -14.25 -16.44 -19.77
CA ALA A 125 -14.30 -17.29 -18.57
C ALA A 125 -13.23 -16.92 -17.52
N TYR A 126 -12.05 -16.43 -17.94
CA TYR A 126 -11.03 -15.98 -17.01
C TYR A 126 -11.44 -14.69 -16.30
N LYS A 127 -12.23 -13.83 -16.95
CA LYS A 127 -12.72 -12.60 -16.32
C LYS A 127 -13.58 -12.93 -15.10
N VAL A 128 -14.51 -13.87 -15.24
CA VAL A 128 -15.36 -14.36 -14.14
C VAL A 128 -14.50 -14.92 -13.00
N ALA A 129 -13.54 -15.81 -13.32
CA ALA A 129 -12.67 -16.39 -12.30
C ALA A 129 -11.77 -15.35 -11.59
N ILE A 130 -11.31 -14.31 -12.30
CA ILE A 130 -10.52 -13.21 -11.72
C ILE A 130 -11.39 -12.36 -10.80
N GLU A 131 -12.62 -12.06 -11.20
CA GLU A 131 -13.58 -11.30 -10.39
C GLU A 131 -13.95 -12.08 -9.12
N GLU A 132 -14.27 -13.37 -9.23
CA GLU A 132 -14.51 -14.25 -8.09
C GLU A 132 -13.30 -14.32 -7.15
N LEU A 133 -12.08 -14.40 -7.70
CA LEU A 133 -10.86 -14.39 -6.90
C LEU A 133 -10.63 -13.03 -6.22
N ALA A 134 -10.98 -11.93 -6.87
CA ALA A 134 -10.90 -10.60 -6.29
C ALA A 134 -11.86 -10.47 -5.10
N GLU A 135 -13.14 -10.84 -5.27
CA GLU A 135 -14.16 -10.74 -4.22
C GLU A 135 -13.88 -11.68 -3.04
N ASN A 136 -13.54 -12.94 -3.32
CA ASN A 136 -13.40 -13.96 -2.28
C ASN A 136 -12.00 -14.01 -1.65
N LYS A 137 -11.04 -13.25 -2.17
CA LYS A 137 -9.68 -13.19 -1.63
C LYS A 137 -9.14 -11.78 -1.57
N TYR A 138 -8.79 -11.17 -2.70
CA TYR A 138 -7.95 -9.97 -2.70
C TYR A 138 -8.61 -8.71 -2.10
N LYS A 139 -9.95 -8.64 -2.09
CA LYS A 139 -10.73 -7.57 -1.46
C LYS A 139 -11.16 -7.88 -0.03
N THR A 140 -10.92 -9.11 0.45
CA THR A 140 -11.37 -9.53 1.78
C THR A 140 -10.50 -8.93 2.89
N TRP A 141 -11.11 -8.72 4.05
CA TRP A 141 -10.39 -8.29 5.25
C TRP A 141 -9.26 -9.25 5.63
N ASP A 142 -9.55 -10.55 5.57
CA ASP A 142 -8.62 -11.61 5.98
C ASP A 142 -7.36 -11.61 5.11
N TRP A 143 -7.48 -11.20 3.85
CA TRP A 143 -6.33 -11.02 2.97
C TRP A 143 -5.60 -9.70 3.21
N ILE A 144 -6.32 -8.57 3.20
CA ILE A 144 -5.70 -7.23 3.25
C ILE A 144 -5.07 -6.96 4.63
N PHE A 145 -5.75 -7.32 5.71
CA PHE A 145 -5.35 -7.03 7.08
C PHE A 145 -5.10 -8.30 7.91
N GLY A 146 -5.74 -9.43 7.57
CA GLY A 146 -5.58 -10.69 8.27
C GLY A 146 -4.19 -11.30 8.17
N TYR A 147 -3.46 -11.00 7.08
CA TYR A 147 -2.09 -11.44 6.87
C TYR A 147 -1.03 -10.52 7.50
N SER A 148 -1.43 -9.36 8.01
CA SER A 148 -0.52 -8.40 8.65
C SER A 148 0.02 -8.92 9.98
N PRO A 149 1.30 -8.66 10.31
CA PRO A 149 1.88 -9.05 11.59
C PRO A 149 1.12 -8.47 12.78
N LYS A 150 1.23 -9.14 13.94
CA LYS A 150 0.63 -8.64 15.18
C LYS A 150 1.13 -7.24 15.53
N TYR A 151 0.14 -6.42 15.85
CA TYR A 151 0.12 -5.02 16.20
C TYR A 151 -0.02 -4.59 17.66
N SER A 152 0.71 -3.59 18.15
CA SER A 152 0.17 -2.68 19.15
C SER A 152 -0.05 -1.31 18.51
N PHE A 153 -1.27 -0.79 18.58
CA PHE A 153 -1.59 0.59 18.23
C PHE A 153 -1.69 1.41 19.52
N THR A 154 -1.14 2.62 19.53
CA THR A 154 -1.28 3.54 20.65
C THR A 154 -1.39 4.96 20.12
N ASN A 155 -2.36 5.70 20.62
CA ASN A 155 -2.54 7.10 20.24
C ASN A 155 -3.08 7.91 21.41
N SER A 156 -2.65 9.17 21.49
CA SER A 156 -3.15 10.11 22.48
C SER A 156 -3.20 11.50 21.86
N LEU A 157 -4.29 12.21 22.12
CA LEU A 157 -4.53 13.53 21.58
C LEU A 157 -5.45 14.31 22.51
N THR A 158 -5.39 15.63 22.41
CA THR A 158 -6.27 16.53 23.15
C THR A 158 -7.26 17.15 22.19
N MET A 159 -8.55 16.97 22.45
CA MET A 159 -9.66 17.56 21.69
C MET A 159 -10.73 18.02 22.66
N HIS A 160 -11.42 19.12 22.37
CA HIS A 160 -12.49 19.63 23.24
C HIS A 160 -12.07 19.78 24.71
N GLN A 161 -10.82 20.22 24.95
CA GLN A 161 -10.19 20.38 26.26
C GLN A 161 -10.05 19.08 27.10
N ARG A 162 -10.23 17.91 26.49
CA ARG A 162 -10.09 16.61 27.13
C ARG A 162 -8.97 15.80 26.50
N ARG A 163 -8.29 15.00 27.31
CA ARG A 163 -7.22 14.11 26.83
C ARG A 163 -7.79 12.75 26.50
N PHE A 164 -7.56 12.29 25.29
CA PHE A 164 -7.93 10.95 24.85
C PHE A 164 -6.70 10.08 24.77
N TYR A 165 -6.87 8.81 25.12
CA TYR A 165 -5.86 7.79 24.96
C TYR A 165 -6.53 6.50 24.50
N VAL A 166 -5.95 5.88 23.48
CA VAL A 166 -6.35 4.57 23.00
C VAL A 166 -5.13 3.67 22.85
N GLN A 167 -5.29 2.42 23.23
CA GLN A 167 -4.32 1.36 22.96
C GLN A 167 -5.06 0.11 22.48
N PHE A 168 -4.63 -0.46 21.35
CA PHE A 168 -5.19 -1.69 20.81
C PHE A 168 -4.09 -2.73 20.57
N ASN A 169 -4.32 -3.96 21.02
CA ASN A 169 -3.54 -5.12 20.58
C ASN A 169 -4.32 -5.80 19.45
N VAL A 170 -3.69 -5.89 18.27
CA VAL A 170 -4.37 -6.32 17.04
C VAL A 170 -3.67 -7.55 16.46
N ALA A 171 -4.45 -8.59 16.17
CA ALA A 171 -4.00 -9.77 15.46
C ALA A 171 -4.94 -10.09 14.31
N LYS A 172 -4.38 -10.37 13.12
CA LYS A 172 -5.18 -10.59 11.90
C LYS A 172 -6.14 -9.43 11.59
N GLY A 173 -5.75 -8.20 11.93
CA GLY A 173 -6.60 -7.01 11.83
C GLY A 173 -7.76 -6.96 12.84
N ILE A 174 -7.86 -7.90 13.78
CA ILE A 174 -8.92 -7.94 14.79
C ILE A 174 -8.34 -7.50 16.14
N ILE A 175 -9.08 -6.65 16.85
CA ILE A 175 -8.73 -6.15 18.18
C ILE A 175 -8.90 -7.29 19.20
N GLU A 176 -7.78 -7.80 19.74
CA GLU A 176 -7.74 -8.81 20.80
C GLU A 176 -7.97 -8.14 22.17
N CYS A 177 -7.40 -6.95 22.39
CA CYS A 177 -7.56 -6.16 23.61
C CYS A 177 -7.60 -4.68 23.27
N ALA A 178 -8.38 -3.90 24.02
CA ALA A 178 -8.44 -2.45 23.89
C ALA A 178 -8.44 -1.78 25.26
N GLU A 179 -7.73 -0.66 25.36
CA GLU A 179 -7.85 0.30 26.45
C GLU A 179 -8.24 1.66 25.85
N VAL A 180 -9.28 2.27 26.40
CA VAL A 180 -9.75 3.60 26.00
C VAL A 180 -9.88 4.44 27.26
N LYS A 181 -9.22 5.60 27.29
CA LYS A 181 -9.30 6.54 28.40
C LYS A 181 -9.74 7.91 27.90
N ILE A 182 -10.60 8.54 28.70
CA ILE A 182 -10.84 9.98 28.61
C ILE A 182 -10.38 10.61 29.92
N ASP A 183 -9.45 11.55 29.79
CA ASP A 183 -8.69 12.14 30.87
C ASP A 183 -7.95 11.03 31.65
N ASN A 184 -8.43 10.66 32.84
CA ASN A 184 -7.88 9.55 33.63
C ASN A 184 -8.87 8.39 33.81
N ALA A 185 -10.09 8.49 33.27
CA ALA A 185 -11.12 7.48 33.41
C ALA A 185 -11.03 6.45 32.28
N THR A 186 -10.94 5.17 32.66
CA THR A 186 -10.98 4.06 31.70
C THR A 186 -12.43 3.73 31.36
N ILE A 187 -12.72 3.61 30.07
CA ILE A 187 -14.02 3.18 29.56
C ILE A 187 -13.98 1.68 29.34
N THR A 188 -15.03 0.96 29.77
CA THR A 188 -15.15 -0.48 29.54
C THR A 188 -15.03 -0.80 28.05
N PRO A 189 -14.07 -1.65 27.64
CA PRO A 189 -13.80 -1.86 26.24
C PRO A 189 -14.93 -2.64 25.55
N PHE A 190 -15.53 -2.02 24.52
CA PHE A 190 -16.58 -2.60 23.67
C PHE A 190 -16.06 -2.99 22.27
N LEU A 191 -14.73 -3.06 22.13
CA LEU A 191 -14.02 -3.17 20.85
C LEU A 191 -13.45 -4.57 20.57
N GLN A 192 -13.42 -5.45 21.56
CA GLN A 192 -12.85 -6.78 21.40
C GLN A 192 -13.61 -7.57 20.32
N GLY A 193 -12.86 -8.20 19.42
CA GLY A 193 -13.41 -8.93 18.27
C GLY A 193 -13.82 -8.04 17.09
N LYS A 194 -13.75 -6.71 17.20
CA LYS A 194 -13.96 -5.80 16.06
C LYS A 194 -12.71 -5.71 15.20
N ARG A 195 -12.92 -5.43 13.92
CA ARG A 195 -11.83 -5.12 12.98
C ARG A 195 -11.27 -3.74 13.30
N HIS A 196 -9.95 -3.59 13.29
CA HIS A 196 -9.30 -2.30 13.43
C HIS A 196 -9.34 -1.55 12.09
N GLY A 197 -10.53 -1.10 11.70
CA GLY A 197 -10.79 -0.42 10.43
C GLY A 197 -11.85 0.66 10.57
N PRO A 198 -11.84 1.72 9.73
CA PRO A 198 -12.75 2.85 9.85
C PRO A 198 -14.23 2.46 9.82
N CYS A 199 -14.61 1.53 8.92
CA CYS A 199 -15.99 1.07 8.79
C CYS A 199 -16.52 0.34 10.03
N ASP A 200 -15.63 -0.28 10.82
CA ASP A 200 -15.98 -1.08 11.98
C ASP A 200 -15.88 -0.30 13.29
N LEU A 201 -14.96 0.68 13.39
CA LEU A 201 -14.74 1.42 14.64
C LEU A 201 -15.48 2.75 14.70
N LEU A 202 -15.55 3.51 13.60
CA LEU A 202 -16.14 4.85 13.62
C LEU A 202 -17.61 4.84 14.08
N PRO A 203 -18.48 3.93 13.62
CA PRO A 203 -19.87 3.88 14.09
C PRO A 203 -19.94 3.56 15.59
N VAL A 204 -19.14 2.60 16.05
CA VAL A 204 -19.17 2.12 17.44
C VAL A 204 -18.72 3.22 18.41
N PHE A 205 -17.71 4.01 18.05
CA PHE A 205 -17.35 5.19 18.83
C PHE A 205 -18.43 6.27 18.75
N LYS A 206 -19.01 6.52 17.58
CA LYS A 206 -20.05 7.54 17.41
C LYS A 206 -21.31 7.26 18.26
N ASP A 207 -21.65 5.99 18.46
CA ASP A 207 -22.78 5.55 19.29
C ASP A 207 -22.48 5.63 20.80
N HIS A 208 -21.22 5.74 21.20
CA HIS A 208 -20.83 5.82 22.60
C HIS A 208 -20.97 7.26 23.13
N ALA A 209 -21.66 7.44 24.26
CA ALA A 209 -21.99 8.74 24.81
C ALA A 209 -20.79 9.69 25.02
N GLY A 210 -19.60 9.14 25.30
CA GLY A 210 -18.37 9.93 25.46
C GLY A 210 -17.71 10.43 24.16
N PHE A 211 -18.28 10.11 23.00
CA PHE A 211 -17.73 10.39 21.67
C PHE A 211 -18.79 10.86 20.66
N ALA A 212 -20.05 11.01 21.07
CA ALA A 212 -21.18 11.28 20.18
C ALA A 212 -21.07 12.65 19.48
N GLU A 213 -20.43 13.62 20.12
CA GLU A 213 -20.19 14.98 19.60
C GLU A 213 -19.07 15.06 18.56
N PHE A 214 -18.22 14.04 18.47
CA PHE A 214 -17.01 14.08 17.65
C PHE A 214 -17.32 13.88 16.17
N THR A 215 -16.67 14.65 15.32
CA THR A 215 -16.71 14.47 13.87
C THR A 215 -16.01 13.17 13.46
N GLN A 216 -16.34 12.68 12.26
CA GLN A 216 -15.69 11.50 11.72
C GLN A 216 -14.16 11.68 11.57
N GLY A 217 -13.70 12.90 11.23
CA GLY A 217 -12.28 13.22 11.11
C GLY A 217 -11.54 13.21 12.45
N GLU A 218 -12.17 13.67 13.51
CA GLU A 218 -11.61 13.61 14.87
C GLU A 218 -11.50 12.17 15.36
N LEU A 219 -12.55 11.36 15.17
CA LEU A 219 -12.49 9.92 15.49
C LEU A 219 -11.44 9.20 14.65
N PHE A 220 -11.32 9.52 13.36
CA PHE A 220 -10.29 8.94 12.51
C PHE A 220 -8.89 9.27 13.03
N SER A 221 -8.66 10.52 13.45
CA SER A 221 -7.37 10.97 13.99
C SER A 221 -7.01 10.31 15.32
N LEU A 222 -8.01 9.90 16.11
CA LEU A 222 -7.83 9.15 17.35
C LEU A 222 -7.54 7.68 17.10
N LEU A 223 -8.26 7.07 16.17
CA LEU A 223 -8.30 5.62 16.01
C LEU A 223 -7.28 5.08 15.01
N PHE A 224 -6.66 5.92 14.17
CA PHE A 224 -5.73 5.49 13.11
C PHE A 224 -4.44 6.33 13.04
#